data_AF-F2VQS8-F1
#
_entry.id   AF-F2VQS8-F1
#
_cell.length_a   1.000
_cell.length_b   1.000
_cell.length_c   1.000
_cell.angle_alpha   90.00
_cell.angle_beta   90.00
_cell.angle_gamma   90.00
#
_symmetry.space_group_name_H-M   'P 1'
#
loop_
_entity.id
_entity.type
_entity.pdbx_description
1 polymer ?
#
loop_
_entity_poly.entity_id
_entity_poly.type
_entity_poly.pdbx_seq_one_letter_code
_entity_poly.pdbx_strand_id
1 'polypeptide(L)'
;DERFPVIKEGKTKGSFFGFSVALHHQTEGSRKYLLLTGAPKEKANSLPNVNETGTIYSCPITTETTDCSRMDLVSTTNPSEMVEGMWLGVTVASQRDHPAGRVLACGHRYVKIIQGGNEEQRRMTGKCYVRGNDLTYDPNDLWQEYNYEVCKPTFDIEYEGMCNIG
;
A
#
# COMPACT_ATOMS: atom_id res chain seq x y z
N ASP A 1 -4.40 1.63 29.27
CA ASP A 1 -3.58 0.89 30.24
C ASP A 1 -2.20 0.75 29.62
N GLU A 2 -1.19 1.36 30.21
CA GLU A 2 0.19 1.33 29.70
C GLU A 2 0.97 0.12 30.22
N ARG A 3 0.39 -0.66 31.14
CA ARG A 3 1.07 -1.78 31.81
C ARG A 3 1.18 -3.02 30.91
N PHE A 4 0.29 -3.15 29.93
CA PHE A 4 0.22 -4.30 29.02
C PHE A 4 0.03 -3.86 27.57
N PRO A 5 1.06 -3.25 26.95
CA PRO A 5 0.97 -2.86 25.55
C PRO A 5 0.97 -4.11 24.65
N VAL A 6 0.18 -4.07 23.58
CA VAL A 6 0.30 -5.02 22.47
C VAL A 6 1.42 -4.52 21.56
N ILE A 7 2.46 -5.33 21.40
CA ILE A 7 3.65 -5.01 20.60
C ILE A 7 3.62 -5.87 19.34
N LYS A 8 3.89 -5.27 18.18
CA LYS A 8 4.02 -5.94 16.89
C LYS A 8 5.35 -5.56 16.27
N GLU A 9 6.06 -6.53 15.71
CA GLU A 9 7.39 -6.34 15.14
C GLU A 9 7.43 -6.75 13.67
N GLY A 10 8.07 -5.91 12.85
CA GLY A 10 8.32 -6.20 11.44
C GLY A 10 9.43 -7.22 11.26
N LYS A 11 9.27 -8.13 10.29
CA LYS A 11 10.24 -9.21 10.02
C LYS A 11 11.57 -8.70 9.44
N THR A 12 11.52 -7.62 8.65
CA THR A 12 12.70 -7.09 7.96
C THR A 12 13.26 -5.87 8.69
N LYS A 13 14.53 -5.94 9.07
CA LYS A 13 15.23 -4.80 9.67
C LYS A 13 15.33 -3.65 8.66
N GLY A 14 14.95 -2.45 9.10
CA GLY A 14 15.00 -1.25 8.27
C GLY A 14 13.84 -1.10 7.28
N SER A 15 12.81 -1.96 7.31
CA SER A 15 11.63 -1.82 6.45
C SER A 15 10.67 -0.69 6.84
N PHE A 16 10.98 -0.01 7.95
CA PHE A 16 10.14 1.03 8.56
C PHE A 16 8.73 0.51 8.89
N PHE A 17 8.65 -0.73 9.36
CA PHE A 17 7.41 -1.27 9.91
C PHE A 17 6.85 -0.36 11.02
N GLY A 18 5.58 0.02 10.91
CA GLY A 18 4.94 0.98 11.81
C GLY A 18 5.05 2.43 11.33
N PHE A 19 5.54 2.69 10.11
CA PHE A 19 5.60 4.05 9.56
C PHE A 19 4.22 4.72 9.49
N SER A 20 3.20 3.94 9.12
CA SER A 20 1.80 4.33 9.20
C SER A 20 0.99 3.21 9.86
N VAL A 21 -0.09 3.57 10.55
CA VAL A 21 -0.95 2.61 11.24
C VAL A 21 -2.42 2.96 11.08
N ALA A 22 -3.28 1.94 10.97
CA ALA A 22 -4.72 2.11 10.97
C ALA A 22 -5.41 0.95 11.69
N LEU A 23 -6.51 1.23 12.37
CA LEU A 23 -7.39 0.18 12.90
C LEU A 23 -8.37 -0.24 11.80
N HIS A 24 -8.60 -1.55 11.71
CA HIS A 24 -9.55 -2.12 10.76
C HIS A 24 -10.49 -3.09 11.45
N HIS A 25 -11.79 -2.92 11.19
CA HIS A 25 -12.83 -3.83 11.65
C HIS A 25 -13.31 -4.62 10.44
N GLN A 26 -12.83 -5.86 10.36
CA GLN A 26 -13.26 -6.80 9.34
C GLN A 26 -14.60 -7.38 9.78
N THR A 27 -15.63 -7.11 9.00
CA THR A 27 -17.00 -7.60 9.14
C THR A 27 -17.36 -8.67 8.11
N GLU A 28 -16.64 -8.74 6.98
CA GLU A 28 -16.86 -9.71 5.89
C GLU A 28 -15.90 -10.89 5.98
N GLY A 29 -16.40 -12.08 5.63
CA GLY A 29 -15.69 -13.36 5.78
C GLY A 29 -15.54 -13.78 7.24
N SER A 30 -14.66 -13.12 7.99
CA SER A 30 -14.39 -13.42 9.40
C SER A 30 -14.39 -12.14 10.25
N ARG A 31 -15.13 -12.14 11.36
CA ARG A 31 -15.20 -10.96 12.22
C ARG A 31 -13.91 -10.80 13.03
N LYS A 32 -13.12 -9.76 12.73
CA LYS A 32 -11.81 -9.52 13.35
C LYS A 32 -11.56 -8.03 13.58
N TYR A 33 -10.80 -7.73 14.62
CA TYR A 33 -10.17 -6.42 14.80
C TYR A 33 -8.69 -6.56 14.47
N LEU A 34 -8.24 -5.77 13.50
CA LEU A 34 -6.89 -5.84 12.96
C LEU A 34 -6.21 -4.48 13.13
N LEU A 35 -4.91 -4.54 13.43
CA LEU A 35 -4.00 -3.42 13.27
C LEU A 35 -3.36 -3.54 11.89
N LEU A 36 -3.60 -2.57 11.03
CA LEU A 36 -2.90 -2.43 9.77
C LEU A 36 -1.68 -1.55 9.98
N THR A 37 -0.54 -1.94 9.41
CA THR A 37 0.73 -1.24 9.59
C THR A 37 1.53 -1.21 8.30
N GLY A 38 1.95 -0.02 7.91
CA GLY A 38 2.78 0.21 6.74
C GLY A 38 4.26 -0.05 7.01
N ALA A 39 4.95 -0.61 6.02
CA ALA A 39 6.39 -0.82 6.00
C ALA A 39 6.95 -0.38 4.63
N PRO A 40 7.12 0.94 4.39
CA PRO A 40 7.43 1.49 3.06
C PRO A 40 8.77 1.04 2.48
N LYS A 41 9.68 0.53 3.31
CA LYS A 41 10.99 0.00 2.88
C LYS A 41 11.06 -1.53 2.92
N GLU A 42 9.91 -2.20 2.98
CA GLU A 42 9.86 -3.65 2.94
C GLU A 42 10.30 -4.19 1.57
N LYS A 43 10.96 -5.36 1.60
CA LYS A 43 11.40 -6.04 0.39
C LYS A 43 10.21 -6.38 -0.51
N ALA A 44 10.48 -6.38 -1.80
CA ALA A 44 9.54 -6.87 -2.80
C ALA A 44 9.27 -8.36 -2.58
N ASN A 45 8.01 -8.78 -2.78
CA ASN A 45 7.64 -10.19 -2.69
C ASN A 45 7.61 -10.80 -4.09
N SER A 46 8.69 -11.51 -4.46
CA SER A 46 8.74 -12.32 -5.69
C SER A 46 8.50 -11.54 -6.99
N LEU A 47 8.86 -10.24 -7.04
CA LEU A 47 8.78 -9.41 -8.25
C LEU A 47 10.10 -9.44 -9.03
N PRO A 48 10.08 -9.60 -10.36
CA PRO A 48 11.30 -9.61 -11.17
C PRO A 48 11.93 -8.21 -11.22
N ASN A 49 13.24 -8.12 -10.99
CA ASN A 49 14.04 -6.89 -11.06
C ASN A 49 13.61 -5.77 -10.09
N VAL A 50 12.97 -6.12 -8.98
CA VAL A 50 12.54 -5.17 -7.93
C VAL A 50 13.01 -5.72 -6.57
N ASN A 51 13.74 -4.91 -5.81
CA ASN A 51 14.28 -5.27 -4.50
C ASN A 51 13.40 -4.76 -3.36
N GLU A 52 12.90 -3.52 -3.46
CA GLU A 52 12.13 -2.85 -2.42
C GLU A 52 10.88 -2.23 -3.04
N THR A 53 9.70 -2.61 -2.55
CA THR A 53 8.44 -1.94 -2.93
C THR A 53 7.81 -1.20 -1.76
N GLY A 54 8.07 -1.68 -0.54
CA GLY A 54 7.19 -1.47 0.60
C GLY A 54 6.03 -2.46 0.63
N THR A 55 5.29 -2.47 1.73
CA THR A 55 4.07 -3.27 1.91
C THR A 55 3.23 -2.75 3.09
N ILE A 56 2.10 -3.41 3.30
CA ILE A 56 1.27 -3.29 4.50
C ILE A 56 1.18 -4.67 5.13
N TYR A 57 1.17 -4.70 6.46
CA TYR A 57 0.88 -5.89 7.23
C TYR A 57 -0.46 -5.75 7.92
N SER A 58 -1.21 -6.86 7.99
CA SER A 58 -2.38 -7.01 8.83
C SER A 58 -2.01 -7.84 10.06
N CYS A 59 -2.15 -7.27 11.24
CA CYS A 59 -1.80 -7.88 12.51
C CYS A 59 -3.05 -8.11 13.37
N PRO A 60 -3.33 -9.34 13.81
CA PRO A 60 -4.33 -9.60 14.83
C PRO A 60 -4.01 -8.87 16.14
N ILE A 61 -5.01 -8.39 16.87
CA ILE A 61 -4.81 -7.77 18.19
C ILE A 61 -4.65 -8.88 19.25
N THR A 62 -3.45 -9.45 19.31
CA THR A 62 -3.04 -10.55 20.18
C THR A 62 -1.71 -10.20 20.87
N THR A 63 -1.28 -10.98 21.86
CA THR A 63 0.02 -10.82 22.52
C THR A 63 1.20 -11.37 21.71
N GLU A 64 0.94 -12.10 20.62
CA GLU A 64 2.01 -12.61 19.74
C GLU A 64 2.60 -11.44 18.96
N THR A 65 3.92 -11.33 18.88
CA THR A 65 4.58 -10.15 18.30
C THR A 65 4.80 -10.29 16.80
N THR A 66 4.80 -11.52 16.28
CA THR A 66 5.22 -11.87 14.91
C THR A 66 4.12 -12.44 14.02
N ASP A 67 2.86 -12.42 14.48
CA ASP A 67 1.68 -12.95 13.78
C ASP A 67 1.10 -12.02 12.70
N CYS A 68 1.85 -10.98 12.33
CA CYS A 68 1.49 -10.09 11.24
C CYS A 68 1.65 -10.77 9.87
N SER A 69 0.60 -10.70 9.06
CA SER A 69 0.56 -11.21 7.70
C SER A 69 0.75 -10.09 6.68
N ARG A 70 1.59 -10.31 5.68
CA ARG A 70 1.82 -9.35 4.59
C ARG A 70 0.58 -9.27 3.70
N MET A 71 0.22 -8.06 3.28
CA MET A 71 -0.79 -7.82 2.23
C MET A 71 -0.09 -7.70 0.87
N ASP A 72 -0.35 -8.64 -0.03
CA ASP A 72 0.23 -8.63 -1.38
C ASP A 72 -0.61 -7.75 -2.31
N LEU A 73 -0.20 -6.49 -2.44
CA LEU A 73 -0.88 -5.49 -3.27
C LEU A 73 -0.28 -5.34 -4.67
N VAL A 74 1.00 -5.68 -4.83
CA VAL A 74 1.73 -5.62 -6.10
C VAL A 74 2.12 -7.04 -6.48
N SER A 75 1.53 -7.57 -7.55
CA SER A 75 1.77 -8.93 -8.04
C SER A 75 2.53 -8.97 -9.36
N THR A 76 2.55 -7.88 -10.11
CA THR A 76 3.17 -7.80 -11.44
C THR A 76 3.93 -6.49 -11.61
N THR A 77 4.85 -6.48 -12.58
CA THR A 77 5.56 -5.28 -13.03
C THR A 77 5.13 -4.94 -14.46
N ASN A 78 5.18 -3.65 -14.79
CA ASN A 78 4.86 -3.14 -16.13
C ASN A 78 6.01 -2.23 -16.59
N PRO A 79 6.52 -2.35 -17.84
CA PRO A 79 7.56 -1.47 -18.35
C PRO A 79 7.24 0.03 -18.31
N SER A 80 5.95 0.40 -18.30
CA SER A 80 5.50 1.79 -18.20
C SER A 80 5.45 2.31 -16.76
N GLU A 81 5.92 1.52 -15.78
CA GLU A 81 5.81 1.80 -14.35
C GLU A 81 7.11 1.44 -13.62
N MET A 82 7.47 2.21 -12.61
CA MET A 82 8.59 1.88 -11.73
C MET A 82 8.08 1.80 -10.29
N VAL A 83 8.04 0.57 -9.78
CA VAL A 83 7.59 0.22 -8.42
C VAL A 83 8.75 0.04 -7.43
N GLU A 84 9.99 0.03 -7.93
CA GLU A 84 11.19 0.01 -7.10
C GLU A 84 11.27 1.28 -6.25
N GLY A 85 11.37 1.11 -4.94
CA GLY A 85 11.42 2.20 -3.97
C GLY A 85 10.17 3.07 -3.96
N MET A 86 8.99 2.54 -4.34
CA MET A 86 7.75 3.33 -4.41
C MET A 86 7.17 3.71 -3.05
N TRP A 87 7.70 3.16 -1.96
CA TRP A 87 7.29 3.43 -0.58
C TRP A 87 5.84 3.04 -0.27
N LEU A 88 5.43 1.86 -0.74
CA LEU A 88 4.09 1.34 -0.46
C LEU A 88 3.88 1.12 1.04
N GLY A 89 2.82 1.69 1.59
CA GLY A 89 2.57 1.71 3.04
C GLY A 89 3.11 2.96 3.73
N VAL A 90 3.50 3.99 2.98
CA VAL A 90 3.72 5.34 3.55
C VAL A 90 2.45 5.85 4.24
N THR A 91 1.29 5.48 3.68
CA THR A 91 -0.04 5.79 4.23
C THR A 91 -0.89 4.54 4.16
N VAL A 92 -1.65 4.32 5.23
CA VAL A 92 -2.67 3.28 5.32
C VAL A 92 -3.92 3.89 5.96
N ALA A 93 -5.08 3.69 5.34
CA ALA A 93 -6.36 4.16 5.84
C ALA A 93 -7.40 3.05 5.75
N SER A 94 -8.37 3.08 6.66
CA SER A 94 -9.42 2.06 6.77
C SER A 94 -10.75 2.72 7.11
N GLN A 95 -11.81 2.37 6.39
CA GLN A 95 -13.18 2.79 6.66
C GLN A 95 -13.79 1.97 7.81
N ARG A 96 -13.10 1.88 8.95
CA ARG A 96 -13.43 0.98 10.06
C ARG A 96 -14.84 1.16 10.66
N ASP A 97 -15.40 2.36 10.54
CA ASP A 97 -16.70 2.73 11.09
C ASP A 97 -17.85 2.40 10.12
N HIS A 98 -17.54 1.92 8.91
CA HIS A 98 -18.50 1.47 7.92
C HIS A 98 -18.52 -0.07 7.83
N PRO A 99 -19.70 -0.72 7.94
CA PRO A 99 -19.83 -2.14 7.58
C PRO A 99 -19.38 -2.35 6.14
N ALA A 100 -18.64 -3.43 5.87
CA ALA A 100 -18.01 -3.66 4.56
C ALA A 100 -17.08 -2.52 4.09
N GLY A 101 -16.53 -1.75 5.04
CA GLY A 101 -15.61 -0.65 4.75
C GLY A 101 -14.29 -1.14 4.14
N ARG A 102 -13.74 -0.34 3.22
CA ARG A 102 -12.52 -0.66 2.46
C ARG A 102 -11.25 -0.22 3.19
N VAL A 103 -10.12 -0.73 2.69
CA VAL A 103 -8.78 -0.33 3.10
C VAL A 103 -8.07 0.31 1.91
N LEU A 104 -7.36 1.41 2.15
CA LEU A 104 -6.52 2.10 1.19
C LEU A 104 -5.07 2.04 1.67
N ALA A 105 -4.13 1.82 0.75
CA ALA A 105 -2.73 2.04 1.03
C ALA A 105 -1.99 2.60 -0.18
N CYS A 106 -1.06 3.50 0.07
CA CYS A 106 -0.42 4.29 -0.98
C CYS A 106 1.10 4.16 -0.97
N GLY A 107 1.69 4.39 -2.14
CA GLY A 107 3.12 4.54 -2.36
C GLY A 107 3.38 5.85 -3.11
N HIS A 108 3.66 6.92 -2.37
CA HIS A 108 3.84 8.27 -2.91
C HIS A 108 5.00 8.42 -3.90
N ARG A 109 5.99 7.51 -3.85
CA ARG A 109 7.16 7.52 -4.75
C ARG A 109 6.99 6.65 -5.99
N TYR A 110 5.79 6.09 -6.20
CA TYR A 110 5.48 5.40 -7.44
C TYR A 110 5.68 6.32 -8.65
N VAL A 111 6.26 5.76 -9.71
CA VAL A 111 6.59 6.51 -10.92
C VAL A 111 5.91 5.89 -12.14
N LYS A 112 5.23 6.72 -12.93
CA LYS A 112 4.82 6.40 -14.29
C LYS A 112 5.92 6.78 -15.27
N ILE A 113 6.18 5.91 -16.25
CA ILE A 113 7.10 6.17 -17.35
C ILE A 113 6.27 6.52 -18.58
N ILE A 114 6.42 7.74 -19.09
CA ILE A 114 5.76 8.20 -20.31
C ILE A 114 6.79 8.38 -21.42
N GLN A 115 6.41 8.00 -22.64
CA GLN A 115 7.23 8.17 -23.84
C GLN A 115 7.10 9.62 -24.33
N GLY A 116 8.19 10.39 -24.24
CA GLY A 116 8.30 11.76 -24.74
C GLY A 116 9.15 11.79 -26.00
N GLY A 117 8.60 11.38 -27.15
CA GLY A 117 9.38 11.26 -28.39
C GLY A 117 10.40 10.12 -28.31
N ASN A 118 11.70 10.46 -28.31
CA ASN A 118 12.80 9.48 -28.19
C ASN A 118 13.32 9.33 -26.74
N GLU A 119 12.76 10.07 -25.78
CA GLU A 119 13.20 10.05 -24.39
C GLU A 119 12.09 9.51 -23.46
N GLU A 120 12.50 8.76 -22.45
CA GLU A 120 11.61 8.30 -21.38
C GLU A 120 11.53 9.37 -20.28
N GLN A 121 10.33 9.88 -20.00
CA GLN A 121 10.10 10.78 -18.88
C GLN A 121 9.53 10.01 -17.69
N ARG A 122 10.12 10.24 -16.52
CA ARG A 122 9.71 9.64 -15.25
C ARG A 122 8.88 10.62 -14.44
N ARG A 123 7.63 10.27 -14.15
CA ARG A 123 6.65 11.10 -13.46
C ARG A 123 6.29 10.47 -12.12
N MET A 124 6.75 11.07 -11.02
CA MET A 124 6.45 10.59 -9.67
C MET A 124 5.04 11.02 -9.28
N THR A 125 4.06 10.24 -9.74
CA THR A 125 2.64 10.56 -9.51
C THR A 125 2.14 10.03 -8.18
N GLY A 126 2.79 9.00 -7.62
CA GLY A 126 2.21 8.21 -6.55
C GLY A 126 1.14 7.23 -7.07
N LYS A 127 0.81 6.22 -6.26
CA LYS A 127 -0.23 5.22 -6.57
C LYS A 127 -0.80 4.65 -5.28
N CYS A 128 -2.12 4.46 -5.26
CA CYS A 128 -2.82 3.83 -4.16
C CYS A 128 -3.56 2.57 -4.60
N TYR A 129 -3.68 1.64 -3.66
CA TYR A 129 -4.35 0.35 -3.81
C TYR A 129 -5.49 0.27 -2.81
N VAL A 130 -6.64 -0.19 -3.29
CA VAL A 130 -7.82 -0.44 -2.47
C VAL A 130 -8.02 -1.94 -2.30
N ARG A 131 -8.44 -2.35 -1.11
CA ARG A 131 -8.89 -3.72 -0.81
C ARG A 131 -10.24 -3.71 -0.13
N GLY A 132 -10.96 -4.81 -0.31
CA GLY A 132 -12.25 -5.05 0.33
C GLY A 132 -12.12 -5.13 1.85
N ASN A 133 -13.24 -5.29 2.52
CA ASN A 133 -13.28 -5.38 3.97
C ASN A 133 -12.57 -6.63 4.50
N ASP A 134 -12.55 -7.72 3.74
CA ASP A 134 -11.80 -8.93 4.08
C ASP A 134 -10.31 -8.88 3.71
N LEU A 135 -9.82 -7.70 3.29
CA LEU A 135 -8.46 -7.42 2.81
C LEU A 135 -8.10 -8.08 1.47
N THR A 136 -9.05 -8.73 0.80
CA THR A 136 -8.81 -9.39 -0.49
C THR A 136 -9.09 -8.45 -1.66
N TYR A 137 -8.62 -8.87 -2.84
CA TYR A 137 -8.89 -8.17 -4.10
C TYR A 137 -10.18 -8.71 -4.72
N ASP A 138 -11.14 -7.83 -4.98
CA ASP A 138 -12.36 -8.16 -5.73
C ASP A 138 -12.36 -7.41 -7.06
N PRO A 139 -12.24 -8.11 -8.21
CA PRO A 139 -12.29 -7.47 -9.53
C PRO A 139 -13.65 -6.85 -9.86
N ASN A 140 -14.72 -7.19 -9.13
CA ASN A 140 -16.04 -6.59 -9.33
C ASN A 140 -16.24 -5.29 -8.52
N ASP A 141 -15.32 -4.97 -7.60
CA ASP A 141 -15.32 -3.69 -6.89
C ASP A 141 -14.61 -2.64 -7.74
N LEU A 142 -15.40 -1.76 -8.37
CA LEU A 142 -14.91 -0.69 -9.24
C LEU A 142 -13.87 0.22 -8.57
N TRP A 143 -13.90 0.33 -7.23
CA TRP A 143 -12.90 1.08 -6.47
C TRP A 143 -11.51 0.42 -6.45
N GLN A 144 -11.43 -0.87 -6.79
CA GLN A 144 -10.20 -1.65 -6.85
C GLN A 144 -9.71 -1.86 -8.29
N GLU A 145 -10.63 -1.90 -9.26
CA GLU A 145 -10.33 -2.13 -10.68
C GLU A 145 -9.66 -0.90 -11.33
N TYR A 146 -10.17 0.30 -11.05
CA TYR A 146 -9.47 1.52 -11.40
C TYR A 146 -8.41 1.77 -10.34
N ASN A 147 -7.16 1.38 -10.65
CA ASN A 147 -5.98 1.91 -9.97
C ASN A 147 -6.26 3.39 -9.72
N TYR A 148 -6.23 3.81 -8.46
CA TYR A 148 -6.58 5.15 -7.99
C TYR A 148 -5.49 6.15 -8.44
N GLU A 149 -5.23 6.20 -9.75
CA GLU A 149 -4.31 7.08 -10.46
C GLU A 149 -5.03 8.41 -10.67
N VAL A 150 -5.28 9.09 -9.54
CA VAL A 150 -5.95 10.40 -9.50
C VAL A 150 -5.12 11.44 -10.27
N CYS A 151 -3.80 11.34 -10.19
CA CYS A 151 -2.89 12.28 -10.81
C CYS A 151 -2.62 11.90 -12.28
N LYS A 152 -2.74 12.86 -13.20
CA LYS A 152 -2.45 12.64 -14.62
C LYS A 152 -0.96 12.79 -14.93
N PRO A 153 -0.24 11.70 -15.28
CA PRO A 153 1.20 11.76 -15.57
C PRO A 153 1.52 12.54 -16.85
N THR A 154 0.56 12.72 -17.76
CA THR A 154 0.76 13.47 -19.01
C THR A 154 0.83 14.97 -18.82
N PHE A 155 0.42 15.49 -17.65
CA PHE A 155 0.59 16.89 -17.32
C PHE A 155 2.03 17.18 -16.87
N ASP A 156 2.40 18.46 -16.88
CA ASP A 156 3.72 18.90 -16.46
C ASP A 156 3.85 18.95 -14.92
N ILE A 157 4.99 19.47 -14.46
CA ILE A 157 5.33 19.58 -13.04
C ILE A 157 4.53 20.65 -12.28
N GLU A 158 3.97 21.64 -12.98
CA GLU A 158 3.16 22.71 -12.38
C GLU A 158 1.73 22.23 -12.09
N TYR A 159 1.31 21.14 -12.73
CA TYR A 159 0.05 20.45 -12.49
C TYR A 159 0.27 19.09 -11.80
N GLU A 160 -0.28 18.01 -12.36
CA GLU A 160 -0.35 16.69 -11.70
C GLU A 160 0.80 15.74 -12.09
N GLY A 161 1.72 16.16 -12.96
CA GLY A 161 2.81 15.33 -13.46
C GLY A 161 3.80 14.88 -12.37
N MET A 162 3.81 15.56 -11.21
CA MET A 162 4.56 15.18 -10.01
C MET A 162 3.73 15.35 -8.73
N CYS A 163 2.48 14.90 -8.78
CA CYS A 163 1.49 15.01 -7.72
C CYS A 163 1.87 14.27 -6.41
N ASN A 164 2.61 13.15 -6.50
CA ASN A 164 3.02 12.31 -5.37
C ASN A 164 1.86 11.88 -4.46
N ILE A 165 0.73 11.40 -5.02
CA ILE A 165 -0.40 10.94 -4.20
C ILE A 165 0.04 9.83 -3.25
N GLY A 166 -0.23 10.04 -1.98
CA GLY A 166 0.35 9.31 -0.88
C GLY A 166 -0.51 9.41 0.34
#